data_AF-A0A2T2TMH3-F1
#
_entry.id   AF-A0A2T2TMH3-F1
#
_cell.length_a   1.000
_cell.length_b   1.000
_cell.length_c   1.000
_cell.angle_alpha   90.00
_cell.angle_beta   90.00
_cell.angle_gamma   90.00
#
_symmetry.space_group_name_H-M   'P 1'
#
loop_
_entity.id
_entity.type
_entity.pdbx_description
1 polymer ?
#
loop_
_entity_poly.entity_id
_entity_poly.type
_entity_poly.pdbx_seq_one_letter_code
_entity_poly.pdbx_strand_id
1 'polypeptide(L)' 'QAHRLGMTVLGLSTITNSAAGLASGALDHDEVLDVSARMREDLMDLVRGIVQVLEG' A
#
# COMPACT_ATOMS: atom_id res chain seq x y z
N GLN A 1 -13.41 1.33 -11.85
CA GLN A 1 -13.89 2.36 -12.79
C GLN A 1 -12.80 2.72 -13.79
N ALA A 2 -11.58 3.09 -13.35
CA ALA A 2 -10.44 3.47 -14.20
C ALA A 2 -10.13 2.51 -15.37
N HIS A 3 -10.04 1.19 -15.13
CA HIS A 3 -9.80 0.20 -16.21
C HIS A 3 -10.87 0.23 -17.31
N ARG A 4 -12.15 0.40 -16.96
CA ARG A 4 -13.24 0.49 -17.94
C ARG A 4 -13.17 1.77 -18.79
N LEU A 5 -12.45 2.78 -18.32
CA LEU A 5 -12.22 4.03 -19.03
C LEU A 5 -10.94 4.00 -19.86
N GLY A 6 -10.29 2.83 -20.01
CA GLY A 6 -9.08 2.68 -20.81
C GLY A 6 -7.81 3.24 -20.16
N MET A 7 -7.83 3.56 -18.87
CA MET A 7 -6.66 4.06 -18.17
C MET A 7 -5.70 2.91 -17.85
N THR A 8 -4.39 3.14 -18.04
CA THR A 8 -3.34 2.29 -17.45
C THR A 8 -3.36 2.46 -15.93
N VAL A 9 -3.40 1.35 -15.19
CA VAL A 9 -3.55 1.34 -13.73
C VAL A 9 -2.38 0.61 -13.08
N LEU A 10 -1.80 1.23 -12.06
CA LEU A 10 -0.90 0.62 -11.09
C LEU A 10 -1.60 0.57 -9.72
N GLY A 11 -1.62 -0.60 -9.10
CA GLY A 11 -2.12 -0.79 -7.74
C GLY A 11 -0.99 -1.20 -6.80
N LEU A 12 -0.94 -0.61 -5.61
CA LEU A 12 -0.02 -0.97 -4.54
C LEU A 12 -0.80 -1.47 -3.33
N SER A 13 -0.26 -2.44 -2.62
CA SER A 13 -0.85 -2.97 -1.38
C SER A 13 0.23 -3.07 -0.32
N THR A 14 0.03 -2.35 0.79
CA THR A 14 0.89 -2.46 1.97
C THR A 14 0.30 -3.52 2.88
N ILE A 15 1.10 -4.53 3.22
CA ILE A 15 0.71 -5.55 4.19
C ILE A 15 0.90 -4.97 5.59
N THR A 16 -0.21 -4.63 6.24
CA THR A 16 -0.20 -3.97 7.56
C THR A 16 -0.38 -4.93 8.73
N ASN A 17 -0.67 -6.20 8.46
CA ASN A 17 -0.85 -7.21 9.49
C ASN A 17 -0.48 -8.60 8.94
N SER A 18 -0.09 -9.51 9.83
CA SER A 18 0.20 -10.91 9.48
C SER A 18 -1.11 -11.67 9.22
N ALA A 19 -1.72 -11.39 8.06
CA ALA A 19 -2.92 -12.01 7.52
C ALA A 19 -4.17 -11.93 8.43
N ALA A 20 -5.13 -11.10 7.99
CA ALA A 20 -6.48 -11.10 8.52
C ALA A 20 -7.09 -12.49 8.28
N GLY A 21 -7.02 -13.39 9.27
CA GLY A 21 -7.52 -14.76 9.20
C GLY A 21 -6.50 -15.91 9.28
N LEU A 22 -5.17 -15.66 9.35
CA LEU A 22 -4.19 -16.71 9.71
C LEU A 22 -3.69 -16.57 11.16
N ALA A 23 -3.66 -15.35 11.69
CA ALA A 23 -3.36 -15.10 13.09
C ALA A 23 -4.59 -15.39 13.96
N SER A 24 -4.39 -16.14 15.05
CA SER A 24 -5.41 -16.37 16.07
C SER A 24 -5.61 -15.11 16.90
N GLY A 25 -6.36 -14.14 16.37
CA GLY A 25 -6.65 -12.86 17.01
C GLY A 25 -7.56 -11.97 16.15
N ALA A 26 -8.31 -11.07 16.81
CA ALA A 26 -9.03 -10.02 16.09
C ALA A 26 -8.04 -9.04 15.46
N LEU A 27 -8.43 -8.38 14.38
CA LEU A 27 -7.66 -7.28 13.82
C LEU A 27 -7.53 -6.17 14.87
N ASP A 28 -6.29 -5.79 15.20
CA ASP A 28 -6.00 -4.63 16.03
C ASP A 28 -5.81 -3.41 15.14
N HIS A 29 -6.61 -2.38 15.39
CA HIS A 29 -6.53 -1.13 14.63
C HIS A 29 -5.22 -0.39 14.91
N ASP A 30 -4.69 -0.48 16.12
CA ASP A 30 -3.46 0.21 16.52
C ASP A 30 -2.24 -0.42 15.83
N GLU A 31 -2.20 -1.76 15.72
CA GLU A 31 -1.17 -2.48 14.95
C GLU A 31 -1.14 -2.03 13.48
N VAL A 32 -2.32 -1.91 12.87
CA VAL A 32 -2.45 -1.46 11.48
C VAL A 32 -1.92 -0.03 11.32
N LEU A 33 -2.22 0.86 12.26
CA LEU A 33 -1.73 2.24 12.24
C LEU A 33 -0.22 2.32 12.42
N ASP A 34 0.34 1.53 13.34
CA ASP A 34 1.78 1.50 13.61
C ASP A 34 2.57 0.99 12.39
N VAL A 35 2.12 -0.09 11.76
CA VAL A 35 2.77 -0.60 10.54
C VAL A 35 2.63 0.41 9.39
N SER A 36 1.47 1.04 9.25
CA SER A 36 1.25 2.08 8.24
C SER A 36 2.16 3.30 8.44
N ALA A 37 2.38 3.72 9.70
CA ALA A 37 3.26 4.81 10.04
C ALA A 37 4.72 4.47 9.70
N ARG A 38 5.16 3.24 10.02
CA ARG A 38 6.52 2.76 9.71
C ARG A 38 6.79 2.66 8.22
N MET A 39 5.80 2.28 7.42
CA MET A 39 5.95 2.12 5.95
C MET A 39 5.77 3.41 5.16
N ARG A 40 5.43 4.53 5.83
CA ARG A 40 5.10 5.79 5.17
C ARG A 40 6.22 6.29 4.26
N GLU A 41 7.44 6.39 4.78
CA GLU A 41 8.58 6.96 4.04
C GLU A 41 8.96 6.08 2.85
N ASP A 42 9.09 4.77 3.07
CA ASP A 42 9.40 3.79 2.02
C ASP A 42 8.36 3.82 0.88
N LEU A 43 7.07 3.89 1.23
CA LEU A 43 6.00 3.97 0.23
C LEU A 43 6.03 5.31 -0.53
N MET A 44 6.33 6.41 0.16
CA MET A 44 6.44 7.72 -0.46
C MET A 44 7.60 7.76 -1.47
N ASP A 45 8.75 7.19 -1.11
CA ASP A 45 9.92 7.18 -1.99
C ASP A 45 9.72 6.25 -3.18
N LEU A 46 9.07 5.10 -2.99
CA LEU A 46 8.66 4.22 -4.09
C LEU A 46 7.73 4.95 -5.07
N VAL A 47 6.67 5.60 -4.57
CA VAL A 47 5.71 6.31 -5.44
C VAL A 47 6.39 7.46 -6.18
N ARG A 48 7.25 8.24 -5.52
CA ARG A 48 8.02 9.30 -6.16
C ARG A 48 8.93 8.76 -7.28
N GLY A 49 9.64 7.67 -7.01
CA GLY A 49 10.50 7.02 -8.01
C GLY A 49 9.71 6.53 -9.22
N ILE A 50 8.53 5.93 -8.99
CA ILE A 50 7.65 5.50 -10.08
C ILE A 50 7.20 6.68 -10.94
N VAL A 51 6.76 7.79 -10.33
CA VAL A 51 6.37 8.99 -11.07
C VAL A 51 7.53 9.56 -11.87
N GLN A 52 8.73 9.65 -11.27
CA GLN A 52 9.93 10.14 -11.95
C GLN A 52 10.29 9.32 -13.20
N VAL A 53 10.17 8.00 -13.13
CA VAL A 53 10.42 7.11 -14.28
C VAL A 53 9.36 7.27 -15.36
N LEU A 54 8.10 7.58 -14.99
CA LEU A 54 7.00 7.72 -15.95
C LEU A 54 6.94 9.09 -16.63
N GLU A 55 7.48 10.13 -15.99
CA GLU A 55 7.57 11.49 -16.55
C GLU A 55 8.84 11.72 -17.39
N GLY A 56 9.82 10.80 -17.30
CA GLY A 56 11.10 10.86 -18.00
C GLY A 56 11.15 10.12 -19.34
#